data_AF-A0A212ESV1-F1
#
_entry.id   AF-A0A212ESV1-F1
#
_cell.length_a   1.000
_cell.length_b   1.000
_cell.length_c   1.000
_cell.angle_alpha   90.00
_cell.angle_beta   90.00
_cell.angle_gamma   90.00
#
_symmetry.space_group_name_H-M   'P 1'
#
loop_
_entity.id
_entity.type
_entity.pdbx_description
1 polymer ?
#
loop_
_entity_poly.entity_id
_entity_poly.type
_entity_poly.pdbx_seq_one_letter_code
_entity_poly.pdbx_strand_id
1 'polypeptide(L)'
;MSRERIWVPVALDEVIGPMGGPSNNRISLARHHIIPVRTLQSFFDAAVSENHEGNVELTGLMSLMGFLSDDALNQYGGTNSLNRYIRSDLVQMRRLQSYYINQEFQFNNPPVDILFSADYLVRSVFQWIPANIFIGPAPQLRSDDPGDAFEVNSRYIIGEEAYQRLVTINRMMESYVQTRERATYNEVIELLAEISRGRDVPYPFDRSQWIYENNRYRINTNPHNRKRREAEDVPLIDDDPYCLKPLELIKMSMHEENLIIVSEVLDRAIKHKGFYSKNYGSWKDWYADSTWEFGIYADGISMAGQGWVYDPYGYKFNDNSFAVGILGTDARGKSDNWVNLSHDFTTTEGTRDYAGQVFFDKNGRPVAIVITSRQWADVGSGWSFIYNNEKWEYERTDSWDERRFAGRTESLDTTAPKFVMS
;
A
#
# COMPACT_ATOMS: atom_id res chain seq x y z
N MET A 1 10.77 35.69 -12.82
CA MET A 1 9.32 35.81 -12.50
C MET A 1 9.17 35.76 -10.99
N SER A 2 8.49 36.73 -10.39
CA SER A 2 8.33 36.85 -8.94
C SER A 2 7.49 35.69 -8.40
N ARG A 3 8.06 34.92 -7.46
CA ARG A 3 7.33 33.87 -6.72
C ARG A 3 6.30 34.54 -5.83
N GLU A 4 5.04 34.56 -6.24
CA GLU A 4 3.92 34.86 -5.35
C GLU A 4 3.93 33.83 -4.22
N ARG A 5 4.13 34.30 -2.98
CA ARG A 5 3.88 33.51 -1.78
C ARG A 5 2.37 33.39 -1.62
N ILE A 6 1.81 32.28 -2.07
CA ILE A 6 0.39 31.98 -1.90
C ILE A 6 0.22 31.28 -0.55
N TRP A 7 -0.54 31.93 0.32
CA TRP A 7 -1.08 31.35 1.55
C TRP A 7 -2.17 30.35 1.21
N VAL A 8 -2.06 29.10 1.65
CA VAL A 8 -3.13 28.11 1.49
C VAL A 8 -3.68 27.70 2.86
N PRO A 9 -4.67 28.43 3.40
CA PRO A 9 -5.67 27.84 4.25
C PRO A 9 -6.90 27.56 3.38
N VAL A 10 -7.06 26.32 2.90
CA VAL A 10 -8.35 25.92 2.32
C VAL A 10 -9.32 25.78 3.49
N ALA A 11 -10.03 26.86 3.78
CA ALA A 11 -11.14 26.87 4.73
C ALA A 11 -12.14 25.80 4.29
N LEU A 12 -12.45 24.89 5.21
CA LEU A 12 -13.12 23.63 4.87
C LEU A 12 -14.64 23.70 4.97
N ASP A 13 -15.15 24.44 5.95
CA ASP A 13 -16.55 24.84 6.16
C ASP A 13 -16.68 25.48 7.56
N GLU A 14 -17.86 26.00 7.88
CA GLU A 14 -18.23 26.56 9.18
C GLU A 14 -18.96 25.50 10.05
N VAL A 15 -18.40 25.13 11.23
CA VAL A 15 -19.06 24.19 12.17
C VAL A 15 -19.35 24.85 13.53
N ILE A 16 -20.25 24.28 14.34
CA ILE A 16 -20.47 24.78 15.72
C ILE A 16 -19.24 24.41 16.58
N GLY A 17 -18.75 25.33 17.42
CA GLY A 17 -17.59 25.13 18.29
C GLY A 17 -17.86 24.29 19.57
N PRO A 18 -16.83 24.00 20.38
CA PRO A 18 -16.93 23.29 21.66
C PRO A 18 -17.71 24.06 22.74
N MET A 19 -18.25 23.34 23.73
CA MET A 19 -18.94 23.93 24.89
C MET A 19 -17.96 24.79 25.71
N GLY A 20 -18.23 26.10 25.82
CA GLY A 20 -17.37 27.09 26.47
C GLY A 20 -16.98 28.27 25.57
N GLY A 21 -17.08 28.10 24.25
CA GLY A 21 -17.06 29.21 23.30
C GLY A 21 -18.41 29.93 23.20
N PRO A 22 -18.49 31.11 22.56
CA PRO A 22 -19.77 31.77 22.30
C PRO A 22 -20.71 30.81 21.57
N SER A 23 -21.81 30.46 22.23
CA SER A 23 -22.65 29.27 21.98
C SER A 23 -23.41 29.23 20.65
N ASN A 24 -23.07 30.11 19.70
CA ASN A 24 -23.65 30.20 18.36
C ASN A 24 -22.61 30.56 17.27
N ASN A 25 -21.31 30.64 17.59
CA ASN A 25 -20.32 31.01 16.60
C ASN A 25 -19.91 29.77 15.80
N ARG A 26 -20.27 29.83 14.52
CA ARG A 26 -19.65 29.07 13.45
C ARG A 26 -18.14 29.33 13.48
N ILE A 27 -17.35 28.28 13.59
CA ILE A 27 -15.90 28.35 13.55
C ILE A 27 -15.41 28.02 12.15
N SER A 28 -14.47 28.82 11.64
CA SER A 28 -13.76 28.50 10.41
C SER A 28 -12.79 27.37 10.68
N LEU A 29 -12.93 26.28 9.92
CA LEU A 29 -12.00 25.14 9.96
C LEU A 29 -10.95 25.25 8.87
N ALA A 30 -9.78 24.68 9.14
CA ALA A 30 -8.69 24.49 8.18
C ALA A 30 -8.14 23.07 8.28
N ARG A 31 -7.43 22.68 7.22
CA ARG A 31 -6.58 21.49 7.21
C ARG A 31 -5.25 21.81 7.88
N HIS A 32 -4.78 20.87 8.68
CA HIS A 32 -3.51 20.98 9.37
C HIS A 32 -2.64 19.78 9.02
N HIS A 33 -1.43 20.06 8.53
CA HIS A 33 -0.44 19.04 8.22
C HIS A 33 0.39 18.71 9.45
N ILE A 34 0.64 17.41 9.68
CA ILE A 34 1.45 16.94 10.80
C ILE A 34 2.93 16.92 10.42
N ILE A 35 3.25 16.33 9.26
CA ILE A 35 4.51 16.54 8.54
C ILE A 35 4.40 17.90 7.85
N PRO A 36 5.26 18.87 8.18
CA PRO A 36 5.19 20.20 7.59
C PRO A 36 5.30 20.15 6.07
N VAL A 37 4.48 20.96 5.38
CA VAL A 37 4.52 21.09 3.92
C VAL A 37 5.91 21.45 3.39
N ARG A 38 6.68 22.24 4.17
CA ARG A 38 8.07 22.57 3.84
C ARG A 38 8.98 21.34 3.82
N THR A 39 8.79 20.40 4.75
CA THR A 39 9.59 19.16 4.78
C THR A 39 9.25 18.29 3.58
N LEU A 40 7.96 18.11 3.28
CA LEU A 40 7.51 17.41 2.07
C LEU A 40 8.13 18.02 0.82
N GLN A 41 8.07 19.35 0.68
CA GLN A 41 8.67 20.06 -0.45
C GLN A 41 10.17 19.82 -0.57
N SER A 42 10.90 19.94 0.54
CA SER A 42 12.35 19.77 0.55
C SER A 42 12.75 18.33 0.19
N PHE A 43 12.00 17.34 0.69
CA PHE A 43 12.20 15.93 0.38
C PHE A 43 11.96 15.63 -1.12
N PHE A 44 10.87 16.10 -1.70
CA PHE A 44 10.59 15.85 -3.12
C PHE A 44 11.51 16.66 -4.04
N ASP A 45 11.89 17.88 -3.68
CA ASP A 45 12.90 18.67 -4.42
C ASP A 45 14.23 17.89 -4.48
N ALA A 46 14.65 17.32 -3.34
CA ALA A 46 15.82 16.47 -3.27
C ALA A 46 15.71 15.23 -4.17
N ALA A 47 14.60 14.49 -4.07
CA ALA A 47 14.40 13.26 -4.83
C ALA A 47 14.38 13.48 -6.34
N VAL A 48 13.75 14.57 -6.80
CA VAL A 48 13.70 14.94 -8.21
C VAL A 48 15.07 15.36 -8.71
N SER A 49 15.81 16.15 -7.92
CA SER A 49 17.18 16.53 -8.26
C SER A 49 18.09 15.31 -8.45
N GLU A 50 18.04 14.34 -7.53
CA GLU A 50 18.83 13.10 -7.64
C GLU A 50 18.41 12.21 -8.80
N ASN A 51 17.13 12.22 -9.19
CA ASN A 51 16.67 11.49 -10.38
C ASN A 51 17.26 12.06 -11.67
N HIS A 52 17.38 13.40 -11.80
CA HIS A 52 18.04 14.02 -12.96
C HIS A 52 19.50 13.58 -13.10
N GLU A 53 20.14 13.21 -12.00
CA GLU A 53 21.51 12.68 -11.95
C GLU A 53 21.57 11.16 -12.19
N GLY A 54 20.42 10.48 -12.35
CA GLY A 54 20.31 9.04 -12.59
C GLY A 54 20.43 8.18 -11.34
N ASN A 55 20.43 8.78 -10.14
CA ASN A 55 20.77 8.10 -8.88
C ASN A 55 19.57 7.48 -8.16
N VAL A 56 18.33 7.83 -8.56
CA VAL A 56 17.10 7.38 -7.90
C VAL A 56 16.07 6.91 -8.94
N GLU A 57 15.53 5.71 -8.76
CA GLU A 57 14.35 5.24 -9.50
C GLU A 57 13.08 5.84 -8.89
N LEU A 58 12.30 6.57 -9.69
CA LEU A 58 11.05 7.18 -9.24
C LEU A 58 9.87 6.20 -9.23
N THR A 59 10.07 4.92 -9.53
CA THR A 59 8.98 3.93 -9.64
C THR A 59 8.10 3.89 -8.38
N GLY A 60 8.71 3.94 -7.19
CA GLY A 60 7.98 4.01 -5.92
C GLY A 60 7.18 5.30 -5.78
N LEU A 61 7.78 6.45 -6.13
CA LEU A 61 7.12 7.75 -6.15
C LEU A 61 5.94 7.77 -7.12
N MET A 62 6.11 7.26 -8.34
CA MET A 62 5.05 7.20 -9.34
C MET A 62 3.87 6.37 -8.85
N SER A 63 4.16 5.21 -8.24
CA SER A 63 3.13 4.34 -7.69
C SER A 63 2.34 5.03 -6.59
N LEU A 64 3.04 5.71 -5.66
CA LEU A 64 2.43 6.51 -4.61
C LEU A 64 1.58 7.65 -5.18
N MET A 65 2.08 8.35 -6.20
CA MET A 65 1.36 9.44 -6.85
C MET A 65 0.09 8.97 -7.55
N GLY A 66 0.14 7.83 -8.25
CA GLY A 66 -1.04 7.24 -8.88
C GLY A 66 -2.13 6.96 -7.86
N PHE A 67 -1.75 6.29 -6.76
CA PHE A 67 -2.66 5.98 -5.66
C PHE A 67 -3.28 7.26 -5.06
N LEU A 68 -2.45 8.22 -4.66
CA LEU A 68 -2.93 9.47 -4.04
C LEU A 68 -3.77 10.31 -5.00
N SER A 69 -3.48 10.26 -6.31
CA SER A 69 -4.26 10.99 -7.31
C SER A 69 -5.65 10.38 -7.49
N ASP A 70 -5.74 9.06 -7.53
CA ASP A 70 -7.03 8.37 -7.63
C ASP A 70 -7.87 8.58 -6.37
N ASP A 71 -7.25 8.48 -5.20
CA ASP A 71 -7.92 8.75 -3.93
C ASP A 71 -8.45 10.18 -3.84
N ALA A 72 -7.59 11.17 -4.14
CA ALA A 72 -8.00 12.57 -4.14
C ALA A 72 -9.09 12.89 -5.17
N LEU A 73 -9.04 12.28 -6.37
CA LEU A 73 -10.08 12.46 -7.38
C LEU A 73 -11.42 11.84 -6.95
N ASN A 74 -11.38 10.66 -6.32
CA ASN A 74 -12.58 9.97 -5.85
C ASN A 74 -13.26 10.73 -4.72
N GLN A 75 -12.48 11.20 -3.74
CA GLN A 75 -13.02 11.85 -2.56
C GLN A 75 -13.42 13.30 -2.78
N TYR A 76 -12.58 14.05 -3.50
CA TYR A 76 -12.74 15.50 -3.62
C TYR A 76 -13.33 15.92 -4.96
N GLY A 77 -13.44 15.01 -5.94
CA GLY A 77 -13.94 15.30 -7.28
C GLY A 77 -15.39 15.80 -7.32
N GLY A 78 -16.22 15.46 -6.34
CA GLY A 78 -17.61 15.96 -6.27
C GLY A 78 -17.74 17.38 -5.71
N THR A 79 -16.69 17.93 -5.12
CA THR A 79 -16.77 19.15 -4.31
C THR A 79 -16.20 20.36 -5.04
N ASN A 80 -16.75 21.56 -4.79
CA ASN A 80 -16.13 22.83 -5.21
C ASN A 80 -14.77 23.08 -4.51
N SER A 81 -14.39 22.23 -3.54
CA SER A 81 -13.17 22.36 -2.73
C SER A 81 -11.90 21.97 -3.50
N LEU A 82 -12.04 21.15 -4.55
CA LEU A 82 -10.95 20.85 -5.47
C LEU A 82 -11.01 21.82 -6.65
N ASN A 83 -10.14 22.83 -6.64
CA ASN A 83 -10.03 23.80 -7.73
C ASN A 83 -9.84 23.04 -9.07
N ARG A 84 -10.49 23.50 -10.14
CA ARG A 84 -10.43 22.91 -11.49
C ARG A 84 -8.99 22.63 -11.94
N TYR A 85 -8.05 23.49 -11.55
CA TYR A 85 -6.63 23.32 -11.83
C TYR A 85 -6.03 22.09 -11.13
N ILE A 86 -6.23 21.94 -9.82
CA ILE A 86 -5.75 20.79 -9.04
C ILE A 86 -6.32 19.47 -9.60
N ARG A 87 -7.59 19.46 -9.99
CA ARG A 87 -8.22 18.30 -10.63
C ARG A 87 -7.55 17.93 -11.96
N SER A 88 -7.27 18.93 -12.79
CA SER A 88 -6.55 18.75 -14.05
C SER A 88 -5.14 18.21 -13.81
N ASP A 89 -4.50 18.65 -12.73
CA ASP A 89 -3.15 18.24 -12.35
C ASP A 89 -3.13 16.76 -11.88
N LEU A 90 -4.09 16.36 -11.03
CA LEU A 90 -4.25 14.96 -10.61
C LEU A 90 -4.51 14.00 -11.79
N VAL A 91 -5.36 14.40 -12.74
CA VAL A 91 -5.61 13.61 -13.95
C VAL A 91 -4.35 13.48 -14.81
N GLN A 92 -3.57 14.56 -14.94
CA GLN A 92 -2.29 14.51 -15.66
C GLN A 92 -1.28 13.62 -14.95
N MET A 93 -1.22 13.66 -13.62
CA MET A 93 -0.33 12.79 -12.83
C MET A 93 -0.71 11.31 -12.93
N ARG A 94 -2.00 10.98 -12.91
CA ARG A 94 -2.48 9.61 -13.20
C ARG A 94 -2.04 9.13 -14.59
N ARG A 95 -2.18 9.99 -15.61
CA ARG A 95 -1.72 9.68 -16.97
C ARG A 95 -0.21 9.45 -17.01
N LEU A 96 0.58 10.30 -16.36
CA LEU A 96 2.03 10.16 -16.29
C LEU A 96 2.47 8.88 -15.58
N GLN A 97 1.81 8.53 -14.48
CA GLN A 97 2.01 7.26 -13.80
C GLN A 97 1.72 6.08 -14.74
N SER A 98 0.61 6.13 -15.47
CA SER A 98 0.27 5.11 -16.48
C SER A 98 1.33 5.02 -17.59
N TYR A 99 1.84 6.16 -18.08
CA TYR A 99 2.91 6.20 -19.09
C TYR A 99 4.24 5.66 -18.57
N TYR A 100 4.62 6.00 -17.34
CA TYR A 100 5.87 5.56 -16.72
C TYR A 100 5.85 4.06 -16.39
N ILE A 101 4.73 3.56 -15.85
CA ILE A 101 4.56 2.13 -15.53
C ILE A 101 4.45 1.28 -16.80
N ASN A 102 3.75 1.75 -17.83
CA ASN A 102 3.56 0.98 -19.06
C ASN A 102 4.74 1.02 -20.04
N GLN A 103 5.80 1.80 -19.73
CA GLN A 103 6.97 2.06 -20.58
C GLN A 103 6.63 2.55 -22.00
N GLU A 104 5.49 3.20 -22.21
CA GLU A 104 5.07 3.72 -23.53
C GLU A 104 5.75 5.04 -23.92
N PHE A 105 6.92 5.33 -23.37
CA PHE A 105 7.66 6.56 -23.65
C PHE A 105 8.29 6.51 -25.05
N GLN A 106 7.51 6.85 -26.07
CA GLN A 106 8.06 7.39 -27.31
C GLN A 106 8.28 8.90 -27.11
N PHE A 107 9.55 9.30 -27.11
CA PHE A 107 10.01 10.70 -27.04
C PHE A 107 9.14 11.63 -27.89
N ASN A 108 8.31 12.46 -27.25
CA ASN A 108 7.94 13.83 -27.67
C ASN A 108 6.96 14.48 -26.65
N ASN A 109 7.55 15.21 -25.68
CA ASN A 109 6.96 16.27 -24.84
C ASN A 109 5.79 15.91 -23.88
N PRO A 110 6.00 16.01 -22.55
CA PRO A 110 6.48 17.25 -21.92
C PRO A 110 7.86 17.07 -21.27
N PRO A 111 8.55 18.17 -20.91
CA PRO A 111 9.75 18.07 -20.09
C PRO A 111 9.32 17.49 -18.75
N VAL A 112 9.77 16.27 -18.47
CA VAL A 112 9.66 15.60 -17.17
C VAL A 112 9.97 16.61 -16.04
N ASP A 113 10.98 17.45 -16.26
CA ASP A 113 11.42 18.54 -15.40
C ASP A 113 10.32 19.53 -14.95
N ILE A 114 9.31 19.83 -15.78
CA ILE A 114 8.22 20.76 -15.42
C ILE A 114 7.17 20.04 -14.56
N LEU A 115 6.86 18.79 -14.90
CA LEU A 115 5.86 17.97 -14.21
C LEU A 115 6.36 17.44 -12.85
N PHE A 116 7.67 17.30 -12.70
CA PHE A 116 8.31 16.87 -11.45
C PHE A 116 8.89 18.02 -10.64
N SER A 117 8.58 19.29 -10.94
CA SER A 117 8.93 20.34 -9.98
C SER A 117 8.27 20.04 -8.63
N ALA A 118 9.03 20.04 -7.52
CA ALA A 118 8.45 19.59 -6.25
C ALA A 118 7.34 20.52 -5.76
N ASP A 119 7.38 21.80 -6.14
CA ASP A 119 6.27 22.73 -5.91
C ASP A 119 4.97 22.22 -6.55
N TYR A 120 5.03 21.66 -7.76
CA TYR A 120 3.87 21.07 -8.42
C TYR A 120 3.46 19.72 -7.80
N LEU A 121 4.41 18.84 -7.48
CA LEU A 121 4.14 17.55 -6.81
C LEU A 121 3.46 17.72 -5.45
N VAL A 122 3.98 18.63 -4.63
CA VAL A 122 3.43 18.90 -3.30
C VAL A 122 2.05 19.52 -3.39
N ARG A 123 1.85 20.51 -4.27
CA ARG A 123 0.54 21.16 -4.46
C ARG A 123 -0.53 20.23 -5.02
N SER A 124 -0.15 19.34 -5.92
CA SER A 124 -1.13 18.53 -6.63
C SER A 124 -1.49 17.27 -5.85
N VAL A 125 -0.56 16.65 -5.11
CA VAL A 125 -0.75 15.30 -4.56
C VAL A 125 -0.40 15.23 -3.08
N PHE A 126 0.83 15.60 -2.69
CA PHE A 126 1.31 15.26 -1.36
C PHE A 126 0.75 16.13 -0.23
N GLN A 127 0.25 17.33 -0.53
CA GLN A 127 -0.50 18.10 0.46
C GLN A 127 -1.86 17.49 0.79
N TRP A 128 -2.29 16.44 0.09
CA TRP A 128 -3.60 15.79 0.26
C TRP A 128 -3.52 14.42 0.91
N ILE A 129 -2.36 13.98 1.40
CA ILE A 129 -2.23 12.69 2.09
C ILE A 129 -3.14 12.68 3.33
N PRO A 130 -4.23 11.90 3.35
CA PRO A 130 -5.25 12.03 4.39
C PRO A 130 -4.69 11.68 5.78
N ALA A 131 -3.81 10.68 5.86
CA ALA A 131 -3.12 10.32 7.10
C ALA A 131 -2.20 11.42 7.65
N ASN A 132 -1.79 12.38 6.84
CA ASN A 132 -0.97 13.52 7.27
C ASN A 132 -1.82 14.76 7.64
N ILE A 133 -3.16 14.67 7.60
CA ILE A 133 -4.04 15.83 7.73
C ILE A 133 -5.10 15.59 8.80
N PHE A 134 -5.26 16.56 9.69
CA PHE A 134 -6.46 16.65 10.53
C PHE A 134 -7.20 17.96 10.33
N ILE A 135 -8.49 17.96 10.64
CA ILE A 135 -9.36 19.13 10.53
C ILE A 135 -9.48 19.81 11.88
N GLY A 136 -9.17 21.10 11.93
CA GLY A 136 -9.14 21.91 13.16
C GLY A 136 -9.53 23.37 12.91
N PRO A 137 -9.67 24.20 13.96
CA PRO A 137 -9.86 25.63 13.82
C PRO A 137 -8.79 26.26 12.93
N ALA A 138 -9.15 27.29 12.16
CA ALA A 138 -8.20 27.96 11.28
C ALA A 138 -7.04 28.62 12.08
N PRO A 139 -5.80 28.69 11.55
CA PRO A 139 -4.62 29.17 12.29
C PRO A 139 -4.82 30.50 13.03
N GLN A 140 -5.52 31.46 12.42
CA GLN A 140 -5.81 32.76 13.04
C GLN A 140 -6.71 32.70 14.29
N LEU A 141 -7.42 31.59 14.49
CA LEU A 141 -8.27 31.34 15.65
C LEU A 141 -7.51 30.60 16.76
N ARG A 142 -6.24 30.28 16.57
CA ARG A 142 -5.48 29.39 17.44
C ARG A 142 -4.45 30.13 18.28
N SER A 143 -4.20 29.60 19.48
CA SER A 143 -3.15 30.10 20.38
C SER A 143 -1.89 29.26 20.35
N ASP A 144 -1.99 28.02 19.87
CA ASP A 144 -0.90 27.06 19.76
C ASP A 144 -0.30 26.98 18.35
N ASP A 145 -0.69 27.88 17.45
CA ASP A 145 -0.24 27.96 16.05
C ASP A 145 -0.07 29.43 15.61
N PRO A 146 1.10 29.86 15.12
CA PRO A 146 2.32 29.05 14.91
C PRO A 146 3.13 28.81 16.20
N GLY A 147 3.70 27.62 16.37
CA GLY A 147 4.66 27.30 17.44
C GLY A 147 4.96 25.79 17.57
N ASP A 148 6.15 25.43 18.07
CA ASP A 148 6.68 24.06 18.12
C ASP A 148 5.81 23.04 18.89
N ALA A 149 4.89 23.53 19.72
CA ALA A 149 3.97 22.68 20.47
C ALA A 149 2.86 22.12 19.58
N PHE A 150 2.61 22.68 18.40
CA PHE A 150 1.48 22.30 17.57
C PHE A 150 1.62 20.87 17.04
N GLU A 151 2.72 20.62 16.35
CA GLU A 151 3.03 19.34 15.73
C GLU A 151 3.10 18.26 16.81
N VAL A 152 3.72 18.56 17.96
CA VAL A 152 3.79 17.65 19.11
C VAL A 152 2.42 17.33 19.69
N ASN A 153 1.54 18.32 19.82
CA ASN A 153 0.21 18.12 20.38
C ASN A 153 -0.77 17.45 19.41
N SER A 154 -0.44 17.36 18.11
CA SER A 154 -1.26 16.64 17.13
C SER A 154 -1.52 15.18 17.52
N ARG A 155 -0.64 14.56 18.32
CA ARG A 155 -0.83 13.22 18.91
C ARG A 155 -2.12 13.05 19.71
N TYR A 156 -2.65 14.13 20.30
CA TYR A 156 -3.93 14.09 21.01
C TYR A 156 -5.14 14.14 20.06
N ILE A 157 -4.90 14.51 18.79
CA ILE A 157 -5.90 14.46 17.72
C ILE A 157 -5.90 13.08 17.06
N ILE A 158 -4.72 12.64 16.62
CA ILE A 158 -4.54 11.49 15.71
C ILE A 158 -4.21 10.19 16.43
N GLY A 159 -3.87 10.24 17.71
CA GLY A 159 -3.36 9.10 18.48
C GLY A 159 -1.83 9.06 18.51
N GLU A 160 -1.29 8.44 19.57
CA GLU A 160 0.17 8.37 19.79
C GLU A 160 0.86 7.56 18.70
N GLU A 161 0.29 6.42 18.29
CA GLU A 161 0.90 5.54 17.31
C GLU A 161 1.04 6.21 15.94
N ALA A 162 -0.06 6.76 15.41
CA ALA A 162 -0.05 7.48 14.14
C ALA A 162 0.90 8.69 14.18
N TYR A 163 0.96 9.38 15.31
CA TYR A 163 1.91 10.48 15.51
C TYR A 163 3.36 10.02 15.44
N GLN A 164 3.74 8.95 16.15
CA GLN A 164 5.12 8.44 16.11
C GLN A 164 5.51 8.01 14.69
N ARG A 165 4.62 7.39 13.92
CA ARG A 165 4.87 7.06 12.52
C ARG A 165 5.17 8.30 11.68
N LEU A 166 4.35 9.34 11.78
CA LEU A 166 4.54 10.58 11.02
C LEU A 166 5.81 11.35 11.43
N VAL A 167 6.16 11.33 12.72
CA VAL A 167 7.42 11.89 13.22
C VAL A 167 8.63 11.13 12.67
N THR A 168 8.56 9.80 12.64
CA THR A 168 9.62 8.97 12.04
C THR A 168 9.78 9.30 10.55
N ILE A 169 8.68 9.34 9.80
CA ILE A 169 8.71 9.72 8.38
C ILE A 169 9.31 11.13 8.21
N ASN A 170 8.90 12.12 9.02
CA ASN A 170 9.44 13.47 8.97
C ASN A 170 10.96 13.50 9.21
N ARG A 171 11.45 12.78 10.23
CA ARG A 171 12.89 12.70 10.51
C ARG A 171 13.68 12.02 9.39
N MET A 172 13.11 10.98 8.80
CA MET A 172 13.73 10.27 7.67
C MET A 172 13.76 11.14 6.42
N MET A 173 12.71 11.92 6.17
CA MET A 173 12.70 12.93 5.11
C MET A 173 13.81 13.96 5.31
N GLU A 174 13.93 14.51 6.52
CA GLU A 174 15.01 15.44 6.88
C GLU A 174 16.39 14.80 6.71
N SER A 175 16.55 13.54 7.12
CA SER A 175 17.78 12.78 6.94
C SER A 175 18.12 12.59 5.46
N TYR A 176 17.17 12.19 4.62
CA TYR A 176 17.38 12.05 3.18
C TYR A 176 17.76 13.39 2.53
N VAL A 177 17.12 14.48 2.95
CA VAL A 177 17.44 15.83 2.46
C VAL A 177 18.91 16.20 2.76
N GLN A 178 19.50 15.66 3.81
CA GLN A 178 20.90 15.91 4.18
C GLN A 178 21.88 14.91 3.56
N THR A 179 21.53 13.63 3.54
CA THR A 179 22.44 12.52 3.24
C THR A 179 22.36 12.01 1.80
N ARG A 180 21.22 12.22 1.12
CA ARG A 180 20.90 11.66 -0.20
C ARG A 180 20.94 10.12 -0.25
N GLU A 181 20.85 9.44 0.88
CA GLU A 181 20.90 7.98 0.93
C GLU A 181 19.66 7.35 0.28
N ARG A 182 19.88 6.54 -0.77
CA ARG A 182 18.80 5.88 -1.53
C ARG A 182 17.94 4.94 -0.67
N ALA A 183 18.54 4.26 0.31
CA ALA A 183 17.79 3.39 1.23
C ALA A 183 16.75 4.19 2.02
N THR A 184 17.15 5.32 2.61
CA THR A 184 16.27 6.24 3.34
C THR A 184 15.15 6.78 2.46
N TYR A 185 15.44 7.13 1.20
CA TYR A 185 14.40 7.53 0.24
C TYR A 185 13.37 6.43 0.01
N ASN A 186 13.81 5.21 -0.31
CA ASN A 186 12.91 4.09 -0.60
C ASN A 186 12.01 3.79 0.60
N GLU A 187 12.56 3.81 1.80
CA GLU A 187 11.84 3.57 3.04
C GLU A 187 10.80 4.67 3.32
N VAL A 188 11.14 5.95 3.11
CA VAL A 188 10.18 7.05 3.21
C VAL A 188 9.03 6.88 2.23
N ILE A 189 9.31 6.52 0.97
CA ILE A 189 8.27 6.30 -0.04
C ILE A 189 7.36 5.12 0.33
N GLU A 190 7.92 4.02 0.83
CA GLU A 190 7.16 2.84 1.30
C GLU A 190 6.24 3.21 2.47
N LEU A 191 6.77 3.92 3.47
CA LEU A 191 5.99 4.37 4.63
C LEU A 191 4.91 5.38 4.26
N LEU A 192 5.19 6.33 3.36
CA LEU A 192 4.19 7.25 2.83
C LEU A 192 3.07 6.50 2.11
N ALA A 193 3.40 5.48 1.31
CA ALA A 193 2.41 4.66 0.64
C ALA A 193 1.55 3.86 1.62
N GLU A 194 2.15 3.29 2.66
CA GLU A 194 1.42 2.59 3.73
C GLU A 194 0.41 3.51 4.41
N ILE A 195 0.84 4.67 4.92
CA ILE A 195 -0.07 5.57 5.64
C ILE A 195 -1.15 6.14 4.72
N SER A 196 -0.85 6.31 3.43
CA SER A 196 -1.83 6.78 2.45
C SER A 196 -2.90 5.72 2.17
N ARG A 197 -2.54 4.43 2.13
CA ARG A 197 -3.50 3.33 1.90
C ARG A 197 -4.41 3.03 3.08
N GLY A 198 -3.95 3.28 4.30
CA GLY A 198 -4.74 2.94 5.48
C GLY A 198 -5.71 4.00 5.95
N ARG A 199 -5.69 5.17 5.33
CA ARG A 199 -6.64 6.22 5.66
C ARG A 199 -7.00 6.99 4.40
N ASP A 200 -8.26 6.83 4.04
CA ASP A 200 -8.87 7.51 2.91
C ASP A 200 -9.25 8.95 3.33
N VAL A 201 -9.80 9.19 4.52
CA VAL A 201 -10.26 10.54 4.92
C VAL A 201 -9.37 11.20 5.98
N PRO A 202 -9.16 12.53 5.95
CA PRO A 202 -8.45 13.25 7.02
C PRO A 202 -9.08 13.01 8.39
N TYR A 203 -8.29 13.15 9.46
CA TYR A 203 -8.84 13.04 10.82
C TYR A 203 -9.91 14.14 11.02
N PRO A 204 -11.17 13.76 11.30
CA PRO A 204 -12.28 14.69 11.34
C PRO A 204 -12.15 15.63 12.53
N PHE A 205 -12.83 16.79 12.43
CA PHE A 205 -12.91 17.72 13.54
C PHE A 205 -13.75 17.13 14.68
N ASP A 206 -13.14 16.95 15.85
CA ASP A 206 -13.83 16.56 17.08
C ASP A 206 -13.69 17.66 18.14
N ARG A 207 -14.83 18.23 18.52
CA ARG A 207 -14.90 19.34 19.50
C ARG A 207 -14.27 18.99 20.85
N SER A 208 -14.32 17.74 21.27
CA SER A 208 -13.77 17.32 22.56
C SER A 208 -12.25 17.49 22.64
N GLN A 209 -11.59 17.54 21.47
CA GLN A 209 -10.15 17.67 21.32
C GLN A 209 -9.66 19.13 21.31
N TRP A 210 -10.55 20.10 21.48
CA TRP A 210 -10.21 21.53 21.44
C TRP A 210 -10.66 22.23 22.71
N ILE A 211 -9.79 23.08 23.25
CA ILE A 211 -10.09 23.98 24.36
C ILE A 211 -10.19 25.40 23.81
N TYR A 212 -11.22 26.14 24.23
CA TYR A 212 -11.37 27.56 23.93
C TYR A 212 -11.03 28.40 25.16
N GLU A 213 -9.92 29.13 25.10
CA GLU A 213 -9.40 29.97 26.19
C GLU A 213 -8.86 31.27 25.60
N ASN A 214 -9.06 32.39 26.29
CA ASN A 214 -8.55 33.71 25.85
C ASN A 214 -8.90 34.08 24.40
N ASN A 215 -10.15 33.79 24.00
CA ASN A 215 -10.68 33.98 22.65
C ASN A 215 -9.97 33.18 21.54
N ARG A 216 -9.21 32.14 21.87
CA ARG A 216 -8.48 31.30 20.93
C ARG A 216 -8.65 29.82 21.24
N TYR A 217 -8.44 28.99 20.22
CA TYR A 217 -8.44 27.53 20.32
C TYR A 217 -7.04 26.98 20.53
N ARG A 218 -6.94 25.90 21.29
CA ARG A 218 -5.75 25.04 21.37
C ARG A 218 -6.16 23.58 21.49
N ILE A 219 -5.24 22.69 21.12
CA ILE A 219 -5.45 21.25 21.31
C ILE A 219 -5.62 20.94 22.80
N ASN A 220 -6.59 20.09 23.11
CA ASN A 220 -6.84 19.58 24.44
C ASN A 220 -5.83 18.48 24.77
N THR A 221 -4.80 18.83 25.54
CA THR A 221 -3.74 17.92 25.96
C THR A 221 -4.06 17.16 27.26
N ASN A 222 -5.30 17.20 27.76
CA ASN A 222 -5.68 16.55 29.01
C ASN A 222 -5.63 15.01 28.86
N PRO A 223 -4.86 14.29 29.70
CA PRO A 223 -4.75 12.83 29.65
C PRO A 223 -6.08 12.07 29.81
N HIS A 224 -7.10 12.66 30.44
CA HIS A 224 -8.40 12.01 30.60
C HIS A 224 -9.19 11.88 29.28
N ASN A 225 -8.94 12.74 28.29
CA ASN A 225 -9.50 12.58 26.95
C ASN A 225 -8.95 11.34 26.23
N ARG A 226 -7.72 10.91 26.56
CA ARG A 226 -7.13 9.68 26.02
C ARG A 226 -7.87 8.44 26.52
N LYS A 227 -8.08 8.35 27.84
CA LYS A 227 -8.76 7.20 28.46
C LYS A 227 -10.23 7.08 28.04
N ARG A 228 -10.88 8.19 27.71
CA ARG A 228 -12.27 8.17 27.24
C ARG A 228 -12.43 7.45 25.89
N ARG A 229 -11.42 7.49 25.01
CA ARG A 229 -11.38 6.66 23.78
C ARG A 229 -11.03 5.20 24.03
N GLU A 230 -10.21 4.93 25.05
CA GLU A 230 -9.89 3.55 25.45
C GLU A 230 -11.05 2.87 26.22
N ALA A 231 -12.04 3.64 26.71
CA ALA A 231 -13.09 3.16 27.62
C ALA A 231 -14.55 3.39 27.17
N GLU A 232 -14.84 4.31 26.24
CA GLU A 232 -16.12 4.30 25.53
C GLU A 232 -16.02 3.21 24.46
N ASP A 233 -16.92 2.22 24.48
CA ASP A 233 -17.09 1.06 23.56
C ASP A 233 -16.84 1.36 22.07
N VAL A 234 -15.59 1.66 21.72
CA VAL A 234 -15.01 1.43 20.41
C VAL A 234 -14.79 -0.09 20.39
N PRO A 235 -15.26 -0.80 19.34
CA PRO A 235 -14.90 -2.20 19.15
C PRO A 235 -13.41 -2.37 19.41
N LEU A 236 -13.04 -3.44 20.12
CA LEU A 236 -11.65 -3.80 20.37
C LEU A 236 -10.83 -3.53 19.10
N ILE A 237 -9.63 -2.97 19.25
CA ILE A 237 -8.75 -2.48 18.19
C ILE A 237 -8.48 -3.52 17.06
N ASP A 238 -8.85 -4.79 17.25
CA ASP A 238 -8.89 -5.84 16.22
C ASP A 238 -10.07 -5.74 15.22
N ASP A 239 -11.13 -4.97 15.52
CA ASP A 239 -12.37 -4.86 14.74
C ASP A 239 -12.53 -3.52 14.00
N ASP A 240 -11.54 -2.60 14.05
CA ASP A 240 -11.51 -1.46 13.13
C ASP A 240 -10.89 -1.91 11.79
N PRO A 241 -11.68 -2.09 10.72
CA PRO A 241 -11.15 -2.49 9.41
C PRO A 241 -10.20 -1.44 8.80
N TYR A 242 -10.06 -0.27 9.43
CA TYR A 242 -9.17 0.82 9.05
C TYR A 242 -7.98 1.00 10.01
N CYS A 243 -7.81 0.14 11.02
CA CYS A 243 -6.63 0.15 11.88
C CYS A 243 -5.45 -0.53 11.17
N LEU A 244 -4.45 0.25 10.79
CA LEU A 244 -3.24 -0.21 10.10
C LEU A 244 -2.32 -1.01 11.03
N LYS A 245 -2.13 -2.30 10.76
CA LYS A 245 -0.99 -3.05 11.29
C LYS A 245 0.31 -2.43 10.73
N PRO A 246 1.33 -2.10 11.54
CA PRO A 246 2.65 -1.65 11.07
C PRO A 246 3.24 -2.57 9.98
N LEU A 247 3.98 -2.04 9.00
CA LEU A 247 4.67 -2.87 7.99
C LEU A 247 5.59 -3.93 8.59
N GLU A 248 6.29 -3.63 9.69
CA GLU A 248 7.04 -4.64 10.43
C GLU A 248 6.10 -5.69 11.01
N LEU A 249 4.92 -5.34 11.53
CA LEU A 249 3.91 -6.30 11.97
C LEU A 249 3.24 -7.04 10.81
N ILE A 250 3.13 -6.47 9.61
CA ILE A 250 2.63 -7.16 8.41
C ILE A 250 3.68 -8.10 7.87
N LYS A 251 4.96 -7.69 7.80
CA LYS A 251 6.09 -8.54 7.41
C LYS A 251 6.33 -9.62 8.46
N MET A 252 6.17 -9.32 9.75
CA MET A 252 6.19 -10.29 10.84
C MET A 252 4.98 -11.22 10.77
N SER A 253 3.76 -10.71 10.53
CA SER A 253 2.55 -11.52 10.33
C SER A 253 2.74 -12.45 9.13
N MET A 254 3.17 -11.94 7.98
CA MET A 254 3.48 -12.76 6.81
C MET A 254 4.61 -13.75 7.08
N HIS A 255 5.61 -13.40 7.88
CA HIS A 255 6.65 -14.32 8.30
C HIS A 255 6.10 -15.43 9.21
N GLU A 256 5.31 -15.08 10.22
CA GLU A 256 4.66 -15.98 11.18
C GLU A 256 3.65 -16.90 10.48
N GLU A 257 2.92 -16.38 9.50
CA GLU A 257 1.92 -17.04 8.66
C GLU A 257 2.54 -17.76 7.44
N ASN A 258 3.86 -17.71 7.25
CA ASN A 258 4.60 -18.36 6.16
C ASN A 258 4.18 -17.89 4.74
N LEU A 259 3.91 -16.61 4.54
CA LEU A 259 3.39 -16.03 3.29
C LEU A 259 4.36 -15.06 2.59
N ILE A 260 5.63 -14.98 3.00
CA ILE A 260 6.60 -14.03 2.41
C ILE A 260 6.76 -14.28 0.92
N ILE A 261 7.00 -15.53 0.52
CA ILE A 261 7.25 -15.88 -0.89
C ILE A 261 5.99 -15.65 -1.71
N VAL A 262 4.82 -16.02 -1.17
CA VAL A 262 3.52 -15.81 -1.81
C VAL A 262 3.26 -14.32 -2.08
N SER A 263 3.57 -13.46 -1.11
CA SER A 263 3.46 -12.01 -1.29
C SER A 263 4.39 -11.50 -2.39
N GLU A 264 5.64 -11.97 -2.43
CA GLU A 264 6.64 -11.53 -3.42
C GLU A 264 6.27 -11.94 -4.85
N VAL A 265 5.79 -13.17 -5.06
CA VAL A 265 5.39 -13.64 -6.39
C VAL A 265 4.12 -12.96 -6.89
N LEU A 266 3.20 -12.61 -5.99
CA LEU A 266 2.01 -11.84 -6.33
C LEU A 266 2.38 -10.39 -6.69
N ASP A 267 3.26 -9.75 -5.92
CA ASP A 267 3.77 -8.42 -6.21
C ASP A 267 4.44 -8.37 -7.58
N ARG A 268 5.21 -9.41 -7.93
CA ARG A 268 5.77 -9.58 -9.27
C ARG A 268 4.65 -9.60 -10.31
N ALA A 269 3.60 -10.39 -10.09
CA ALA A 269 2.51 -10.50 -11.05
C ALA A 269 1.75 -9.18 -11.28
N ILE A 270 1.50 -8.44 -10.20
CA ILE A 270 0.86 -7.12 -10.26
C ILE A 270 1.74 -6.13 -11.03
N LYS A 271 3.05 -6.12 -10.78
CA LYS A 271 4.00 -5.18 -11.41
C LYS A 271 4.12 -5.37 -12.93
N HIS A 272 3.92 -6.58 -13.44
CA HIS A 272 4.18 -6.91 -14.84
C HIS A 272 2.91 -7.13 -15.70
N LYS A 273 1.91 -6.26 -15.53
CA LYS A 273 0.69 -6.21 -16.37
C LYS A 273 -0.33 -7.34 -16.13
N GLY A 274 -0.28 -7.99 -14.97
CA GLY A 274 -1.44 -8.65 -14.36
C GLY A 274 -1.89 -9.98 -14.98
N PHE A 275 -3.18 -10.29 -14.77
CA PHE A 275 -3.76 -11.61 -14.94
C PHE A 275 -4.45 -11.79 -16.29
N TYR A 276 -4.27 -12.95 -16.92
CA TYR A 276 -5.05 -13.35 -18.09
C TYR A 276 -6.28 -14.14 -17.67
N SER A 277 -7.42 -13.84 -18.29
CA SER A 277 -8.63 -14.62 -18.06
C SER A 277 -8.51 -15.99 -18.72
N LYS A 278 -8.65 -17.06 -17.93
CA LYS A 278 -8.77 -18.45 -18.40
C LYS A 278 -10.22 -18.88 -18.22
N ASN A 279 -10.80 -19.46 -19.26
CA ASN A 279 -12.20 -19.91 -19.23
C ASN A 279 -12.35 -21.26 -18.51
N TYR A 280 -11.99 -21.28 -17.23
CA TYR A 280 -12.23 -22.38 -16.30
C TYR A 280 -13.13 -21.86 -15.17
N GLY A 281 -13.94 -22.74 -14.60
CA GLY A 281 -14.86 -22.38 -13.51
C GLY A 281 -14.12 -21.80 -12.30
N SER A 282 -12.99 -22.41 -11.95
CA SER A 282 -12.16 -22.08 -10.79
C SER A 282 -10.70 -22.52 -10.99
N TRP A 283 -9.83 -22.15 -10.04
CA TRP A 283 -8.47 -22.68 -9.95
C TRP A 283 -8.42 -24.21 -9.92
N LYS A 284 -9.43 -24.83 -9.30
CA LYS A 284 -9.51 -26.27 -9.13
C LYS A 284 -9.83 -26.97 -10.46
N ASP A 285 -10.78 -26.43 -11.23
CA ASP A 285 -11.08 -26.95 -12.56
C ASP A 285 -9.87 -26.85 -13.50
N TRP A 286 -9.09 -25.78 -13.37
CA TRP A 286 -7.85 -25.61 -14.13
C TRP A 286 -6.76 -26.61 -13.68
N TYR A 287 -6.58 -26.79 -12.37
CA TYR A 287 -5.62 -27.76 -11.84
C TYR A 287 -5.95 -29.19 -12.29
N ALA A 288 -7.22 -29.59 -12.24
CA ALA A 288 -7.67 -30.92 -12.64
C ALA A 288 -7.43 -31.23 -14.13
N ASP A 289 -7.45 -30.21 -15.00
CA ASP A 289 -7.17 -30.32 -16.43
C ASP A 289 -5.68 -30.13 -16.78
N SER A 290 -4.86 -29.72 -15.81
CA SER A 290 -3.44 -29.44 -15.99
C SER A 290 -2.59 -30.71 -15.89
N THR A 291 -1.60 -30.81 -16.78
CA THR A 291 -0.51 -31.79 -16.64
C THR A 291 0.68 -31.16 -15.93
N TRP A 292 1.52 -31.96 -15.30
CA TRP A 292 2.74 -31.47 -14.66
C TRP A 292 3.70 -30.78 -15.64
N GLU A 293 3.88 -31.33 -16.85
CA GLU A 293 4.77 -30.76 -17.88
C GLU A 293 4.25 -29.45 -18.47
N PHE A 294 3.02 -29.43 -18.98
CA PHE A 294 2.51 -28.29 -19.75
C PHE A 294 1.73 -27.30 -18.88
N GLY A 295 0.89 -27.78 -17.96
CA GLY A 295 0.10 -26.92 -17.10
C GLY A 295 0.92 -26.40 -15.92
N ILE A 296 1.52 -27.27 -15.12
CA ILE A 296 2.21 -26.83 -13.90
C ILE A 296 3.57 -26.19 -14.22
N TYR A 297 4.46 -26.92 -14.88
CA TYR A 297 5.82 -26.46 -15.11
C TYR A 297 5.89 -25.36 -16.18
N ALA A 298 5.39 -25.63 -17.40
CA ALA A 298 5.52 -24.69 -18.50
C ALA A 298 4.71 -23.39 -18.28
N ASP A 299 3.44 -23.48 -17.86
CA ASP A 299 2.71 -22.25 -17.51
C ASP A 299 3.32 -21.59 -16.27
N GLY A 300 3.89 -22.33 -15.31
CA GLY A 300 4.62 -21.74 -14.17
C GLY A 300 5.81 -20.87 -14.60
N ILE A 301 6.61 -21.33 -15.56
CA ILE A 301 7.73 -20.54 -16.16
C ILE A 301 7.20 -19.30 -16.87
N SER A 302 6.16 -19.47 -17.71
CA SER A 302 5.57 -18.35 -18.43
C SER A 302 4.97 -17.32 -17.46
N MET A 303 4.23 -17.79 -16.45
CA MET A 303 3.62 -16.98 -15.40
C MET A 303 4.62 -16.27 -14.48
N ALA A 304 5.88 -16.70 -14.48
CA ALA A 304 6.96 -16.02 -13.77
C ALA A 304 7.73 -15.01 -14.66
N GLY A 305 7.34 -14.86 -15.94
CA GLY A 305 7.98 -13.93 -16.88
C GLY A 305 9.29 -14.45 -17.49
N GLN A 306 9.50 -15.76 -17.54
CA GLN A 306 10.67 -16.38 -18.16
C GLN A 306 10.35 -17.08 -19.51
N GLY A 307 9.17 -16.81 -20.08
CA GLY A 307 8.73 -17.34 -21.38
C GLY A 307 9.20 -16.48 -22.57
N TRP A 308 8.94 -16.98 -23.79
CA TRP A 308 9.42 -16.36 -25.04
C TRP A 308 8.37 -15.48 -25.74
N VAL A 309 7.09 -15.50 -25.33
CA VAL A 309 5.99 -14.86 -26.06
C VAL A 309 4.85 -14.43 -25.10
N TYR A 310 4.54 -13.12 -25.05
CA TYR A 310 3.39 -12.50 -24.36
C TYR A 310 3.04 -13.14 -23.01
N ASP A 311 3.94 -13.04 -22.03
CA ASP A 311 3.80 -13.76 -20.76
C ASP A 311 2.72 -13.14 -19.84
N PRO A 312 1.61 -13.87 -19.55
CA PRO A 312 0.81 -13.64 -18.35
C PRO A 312 1.70 -13.69 -17.13
N TYR A 313 1.43 -12.90 -16.09
CA TYR A 313 2.06 -13.16 -14.79
C TYR A 313 1.11 -13.85 -13.80
N GLY A 314 -0.09 -14.15 -14.27
CA GLY A 314 -1.10 -14.89 -13.53
C GLY A 314 -2.29 -15.25 -14.40
N TYR A 315 -3.11 -16.17 -13.91
CA TYR A 315 -4.39 -16.56 -14.47
C TYR A 315 -5.52 -16.19 -13.53
N LYS A 316 -6.60 -15.62 -14.07
CA LYS A 316 -7.85 -15.36 -13.36
C LYS A 316 -8.94 -16.25 -13.95
N PHE A 317 -9.73 -16.87 -13.08
CA PHE A 317 -10.78 -17.83 -13.43
C PHE A 317 -12.18 -17.22 -13.29
N ASN A 318 -13.20 -17.93 -13.77
CA ASN A 318 -14.57 -17.41 -13.85
C ASN A 318 -15.20 -17.11 -12.49
N ASP A 319 -14.84 -17.84 -11.43
CA ASP A 319 -15.29 -17.59 -10.06
C ASP A 319 -14.50 -16.47 -9.32
N ASN A 320 -13.58 -15.80 -10.02
CA ASN A 320 -12.60 -14.83 -9.49
C ASN A 320 -11.45 -15.40 -8.67
N SER A 321 -11.34 -16.72 -8.52
CA SER A 321 -10.08 -17.31 -8.07
C SER A 321 -8.96 -17.04 -9.08
N PHE A 322 -7.71 -17.20 -8.65
CA PHE A 322 -6.57 -16.91 -9.50
C PHE A 322 -5.33 -17.73 -9.14
N ALA A 323 -4.37 -17.74 -10.06
CA ALA A 323 -3.07 -18.38 -9.90
C ALA A 323 -1.95 -17.43 -10.35
N VAL A 324 -0.77 -17.51 -9.74
CA VAL A 324 0.45 -16.80 -10.16
C VAL A 324 1.63 -17.75 -10.28
N GLY A 325 2.57 -17.44 -11.15
CA GLY A 325 3.75 -18.28 -11.37
C GLY A 325 4.75 -18.16 -10.24
N ILE A 326 5.33 -19.28 -9.83
CA ILE A 326 6.42 -19.36 -8.84
C ILE A 326 7.60 -20.12 -9.43
N LEU A 327 8.82 -19.66 -9.14
CA LEU A 327 10.07 -20.30 -9.52
C LEU A 327 10.78 -20.81 -8.28
N GLY A 328 11.61 -21.84 -8.44
CA GLY A 328 12.49 -22.30 -7.36
C GLY A 328 13.39 -21.19 -6.82
N THR A 329 13.81 -20.25 -7.67
CA THR A 329 14.62 -19.10 -7.25
C THR A 329 13.90 -18.16 -6.29
N ASP A 330 12.57 -18.16 -6.25
CA ASP A 330 11.78 -17.35 -5.33
C ASP A 330 11.91 -17.83 -3.88
N ALA A 331 12.22 -19.12 -3.68
CA ALA A 331 12.43 -19.72 -2.36
C ALA A 331 13.86 -19.56 -1.82
N ARG A 332 14.80 -19.09 -2.64
CA ARG A 332 16.22 -19.04 -2.28
C ARG A 332 16.47 -18.08 -1.11
N GLY A 333 16.99 -18.63 -0.01
CA GLY A 333 17.32 -17.86 1.20
C GLY A 333 16.11 -17.32 1.97
N LYS A 334 14.91 -17.87 1.72
CA LYS A 334 13.66 -17.50 2.40
C LYS A 334 13.27 -18.51 3.48
N SER A 335 12.35 -18.10 4.36
CA SER A 335 12.01 -18.84 5.59
C SER A 335 10.60 -19.44 5.65
N ASP A 336 9.74 -19.22 4.65
CA ASP A 336 8.41 -19.85 4.63
C ASP A 336 8.54 -21.37 4.77
N ASN A 337 7.78 -21.99 5.68
CA ASN A 337 8.04 -23.37 6.09
C ASN A 337 8.04 -24.40 4.95
N TRP A 338 7.27 -24.18 3.87
CA TRP A 338 7.17 -25.10 2.74
C TRP A 338 8.50 -25.37 2.04
N VAL A 339 9.44 -24.42 2.07
CA VAL A 339 10.73 -24.51 1.37
C VAL A 339 11.61 -25.66 1.86
N ASN A 340 11.28 -26.27 3.00
CA ASN A 340 12.03 -27.37 3.62
C ASN A 340 11.18 -28.61 3.96
N LEU A 341 9.89 -28.66 3.61
CA LEU A 341 9.00 -29.75 4.06
C LEU A 341 9.26 -31.09 3.35
N SER A 342 9.55 -31.05 2.04
CA SER A 342 9.66 -32.26 1.21
C SER A 342 10.86 -32.24 0.26
N HIS A 343 11.37 -31.05 -0.04
CA HIS A 343 12.57 -30.80 -0.81
C HIS A 343 13.22 -29.54 -0.22
N ASP A 344 14.55 -29.44 -0.31
CA ASP A 344 15.28 -28.25 0.15
C ASP A 344 15.37 -27.24 -1.00
N PHE A 345 14.44 -26.28 -1.01
CA PHE A 345 14.40 -25.17 -1.96
C PHE A 345 15.23 -23.96 -1.50
N THR A 346 16.13 -24.11 -0.53
CA THR A 346 16.94 -22.99 -0.02
C THR A 346 18.30 -22.86 -0.71
N THR A 347 18.79 -23.92 -1.36
CA THR A 347 20.13 -23.97 -1.96
C THR A 347 20.13 -23.66 -3.46
N THR A 348 21.28 -23.21 -4.00
CA THR A 348 21.44 -22.92 -5.43
C THR A 348 21.15 -24.14 -6.31
N GLU A 349 21.51 -25.34 -5.86
CA GLU A 349 21.24 -26.60 -6.57
C GLU A 349 19.76 -27.03 -6.44
N GLY A 350 19.16 -26.86 -5.25
CA GLY A 350 17.76 -27.22 -5.00
C GLY A 350 16.71 -26.27 -5.59
N THR A 351 17.15 -25.13 -6.15
CA THR A 351 16.24 -24.12 -6.73
C THR A 351 16.35 -23.99 -8.24
N ARG A 352 17.36 -24.62 -8.85
CA ARG A 352 17.61 -24.52 -10.29
C ARG A 352 16.61 -25.40 -11.04
N ASP A 353 15.91 -24.82 -12.01
CA ASP A 353 14.95 -25.48 -12.90
C ASP A 353 13.63 -25.94 -12.24
N TYR A 354 13.17 -25.25 -11.19
CA TYR A 354 11.84 -25.46 -10.62
C TYR A 354 10.88 -24.35 -11.00
N ALA A 355 9.64 -24.73 -11.33
CA ALA A 355 8.55 -23.83 -11.66
C ALA A 355 7.19 -24.44 -11.30
N GLY A 356 6.19 -23.57 -11.11
CA GLY A 356 4.86 -23.98 -10.71
C GLY A 356 3.90 -22.82 -10.53
N GLN A 357 2.83 -23.05 -9.76
CA GLN A 357 1.83 -22.02 -9.42
C GLN A 357 1.59 -21.90 -7.92
N VAL A 358 1.20 -20.69 -7.52
CA VAL A 358 0.49 -20.42 -6.27
C VAL A 358 -0.97 -20.13 -6.59
N PHE A 359 -1.88 -20.86 -5.95
CA PHE A 359 -3.32 -20.73 -6.13
C PHE A 359 -3.96 -19.91 -5.01
N PHE A 360 -4.97 -19.13 -5.38
CA PHE A 360 -5.76 -18.31 -4.47
C PHE A 360 -7.25 -18.53 -4.71
N ASP A 361 -8.04 -18.50 -3.64
CA ASP A 361 -9.49 -18.61 -3.75
C ASP A 361 -10.14 -17.33 -4.28
N LYS A 362 -11.47 -17.37 -4.51
CA LYS A 362 -12.25 -16.21 -4.98
C LYS A 362 -12.21 -14.97 -4.07
N ASN A 363 -11.77 -15.12 -2.83
CA ASN A 363 -11.60 -14.03 -1.87
C ASN A 363 -10.13 -13.57 -1.76
N GLY A 364 -9.23 -14.15 -2.58
CA GLY A 364 -7.81 -13.86 -2.57
C GLY A 364 -7.02 -14.54 -1.46
N ARG A 365 -7.55 -15.58 -0.82
CA ARG A 365 -6.79 -16.32 0.21
C ARG A 365 -5.90 -17.39 -0.42
N PRO A 366 -4.67 -17.61 0.09
CA PRO A 366 -3.79 -18.67 -0.40
C PRO A 366 -4.44 -20.05 -0.22
N VAL A 367 -4.29 -20.91 -1.23
CA VAL A 367 -4.87 -22.26 -1.28
C VAL A 367 -3.75 -23.30 -1.30
N ALA A 368 -2.91 -23.24 -2.34
CA ALA A 368 -1.88 -24.24 -2.55
C ALA A 368 -0.69 -23.65 -3.33
N ILE A 369 0.51 -24.17 -3.05
CA ILE A 369 1.68 -24.06 -3.92
C ILE A 369 1.86 -25.42 -4.58
N VAL A 370 1.93 -25.44 -5.90
CA VAL A 370 2.23 -26.63 -6.69
C VAL A 370 3.45 -26.34 -7.53
N ILE A 371 4.53 -27.10 -7.33
CA ILE A 371 5.82 -26.84 -7.97
C ILE A 371 6.45 -28.15 -8.42
N THR A 372 7.20 -28.11 -9.52
CA THR A 372 7.94 -29.26 -10.02
C THR A 372 9.22 -28.82 -10.72
N SER A 373 10.10 -29.76 -11.06
CA SER A 373 11.22 -29.51 -11.97
C SER A 373 10.93 -30.12 -13.32
N ARG A 374 11.65 -29.72 -14.37
CA ARG A 374 11.49 -30.30 -15.71
C ARG A 374 11.52 -31.83 -15.70
N GLN A 375 12.49 -32.43 -15.01
CA GLN A 375 12.66 -33.90 -14.98
C GLN A 375 11.49 -34.62 -14.30
N TRP A 376 10.93 -34.04 -13.23
CA TRP A 376 9.80 -34.60 -12.52
C TRP A 376 8.48 -34.35 -13.27
N ALA A 377 8.38 -33.21 -13.95
CA ALA A 377 7.24 -32.86 -14.78
C ALA A 377 7.06 -33.85 -15.94
N ASP A 378 8.17 -34.24 -16.60
CA ASP A 378 8.19 -35.23 -17.70
C ASP A 378 7.63 -36.61 -17.29
N VAL A 379 7.75 -36.97 -15.99
CA VAL A 379 7.21 -38.22 -15.44
C VAL A 379 5.90 -38.03 -14.69
N GLY A 380 5.28 -36.85 -14.79
CA GLY A 380 3.98 -36.57 -14.21
C GLY A 380 4.01 -36.48 -12.67
N SER A 381 5.02 -35.84 -12.10
CA SER A 381 5.22 -35.73 -10.66
C SER A 381 5.65 -34.33 -10.23
N GLY A 382 5.41 -33.99 -8.97
CA GLY A 382 5.93 -32.78 -8.33
C GLY A 382 5.61 -32.73 -6.85
N TRP A 383 5.50 -31.51 -6.32
CA TRP A 383 5.21 -31.26 -4.91
C TRP A 383 4.03 -30.30 -4.79
N SER A 384 3.13 -30.62 -3.86
CA SER A 384 1.98 -29.79 -3.53
C SER A 384 2.00 -29.46 -2.05
N PHE A 385 1.78 -28.20 -1.74
CA PHE A 385 1.75 -27.66 -0.38
C PHE A 385 0.43 -26.93 -0.19
N ILE A 386 -0.36 -27.33 0.80
CA ILE A 386 -1.70 -26.79 1.05
C ILE A 386 -1.63 -25.82 2.21
N TYR A 387 -2.21 -24.63 2.05
CA TYR A 387 -2.27 -23.64 3.11
C TYR A 387 -3.41 -23.95 4.07
N ASN A 388 -3.09 -24.12 5.36
CA ASN A 388 -4.07 -24.48 6.38
C ASN A 388 -3.54 -24.13 7.78
N ASN A 389 -4.33 -23.43 8.59
CA ASN A 389 -3.97 -22.99 9.95
C ASN A 389 -2.61 -22.28 9.98
N GLU A 390 -2.50 -21.18 9.21
CA GLU A 390 -1.36 -20.26 9.17
C GLU A 390 -0.02 -20.87 8.70
N LYS A 391 -0.07 -22.03 8.03
CA LYS A 391 1.13 -22.74 7.55
C LYS A 391 0.86 -23.55 6.30
N TRP A 392 1.95 -23.95 5.64
CA TRP A 392 1.92 -24.91 4.55
C TRP A 392 2.03 -26.35 5.05
N GLU A 393 1.24 -27.25 4.47
CA GLU A 393 1.27 -28.69 4.71
C GLU A 393 1.62 -29.43 3.42
N TYR A 394 2.62 -30.30 3.45
CA TYR A 394 3.01 -31.09 2.28
C TYR A 394 2.00 -32.21 2.00
N GLU A 395 1.56 -32.32 0.75
CA GLU A 395 0.73 -33.39 0.23
C GLU A 395 1.47 -34.21 -0.82
N ARG A 396 1.54 -35.52 -0.60
CA ARG A 396 2.24 -36.48 -1.48
C ARG A 396 1.40 -36.98 -2.65
N THR A 397 0.09 -36.74 -2.60
CA THR A 397 -0.87 -37.30 -3.55
C THR A 397 -1.48 -36.19 -4.38
N ASP A 398 -1.37 -36.29 -5.71
CA ASP A 398 -1.87 -35.29 -6.66
C ASP A 398 -3.38 -35.04 -6.55
N SER A 399 -4.16 -35.99 -6.00
CA SER A 399 -5.58 -35.83 -5.72
C SER A 399 -5.91 -35.00 -4.47
N TRP A 400 -4.96 -34.18 -4.01
CA TRP A 400 -5.13 -33.35 -2.80
C TRP A 400 -6.29 -32.37 -2.94
N ASP A 401 -6.53 -31.86 -4.14
CA ASP A 401 -7.58 -30.90 -4.46
C ASP A 401 -8.98 -31.50 -4.20
N GLU A 402 -9.17 -32.78 -4.52
CA GLU A 402 -10.41 -33.48 -4.19
C GLU A 402 -10.45 -33.94 -2.74
N ARG A 403 -9.39 -34.59 -2.25
CA ARG A 403 -9.38 -35.17 -0.89
C ARG A 403 -9.50 -34.11 0.21
N ARG A 404 -8.84 -32.96 0.05
CA ARG A 404 -8.78 -31.91 1.07
C ARG A 404 -9.95 -30.94 0.96
N PHE A 405 -10.37 -30.59 -0.26
CA PHE A 405 -11.39 -29.56 -0.46
C PHE A 405 -12.79 -30.13 -0.64
N ALA A 406 -12.96 -31.40 -1.01
CA ALA A 406 -14.25 -32.08 -1.14
C ALA A 406 -15.26 -31.26 -2.00
N GLY A 407 -14.83 -30.87 -3.20
CA GLY A 407 -15.60 -30.03 -4.11
C GLY A 407 -15.63 -28.53 -3.80
N ARG A 408 -15.04 -28.06 -2.69
CA ARG A 408 -14.89 -26.63 -2.39
C ARG A 408 -13.75 -26.01 -3.21
N THR A 409 -13.83 -24.70 -3.42
CA THR A 409 -12.78 -23.89 -4.07
C THR A 409 -12.21 -22.82 -3.14
N GLU A 410 -12.77 -22.67 -1.94
CA GLU A 410 -12.28 -21.77 -0.90
C GLU A 410 -11.04 -22.33 -0.19
N SER A 411 -10.18 -21.43 0.31
CA SER A 411 -9.05 -21.82 1.16
C SER A 411 -9.54 -22.60 2.40
N LEU A 412 -8.73 -23.58 2.84
CA LEU A 412 -9.00 -24.31 4.08
C LEU A 412 -8.84 -23.41 5.31
N ASP A 413 -8.05 -22.35 5.19
CA ASP A 413 -7.85 -21.34 6.22
C ASP A 413 -8.74 -20.12 5.93
N THR A 414 -9.88 -20.05 6.61
CA THR A 414 -10.83 -18.94 6.44
C THR A 414 -10.34 -17.61 7.03
N THR A 415 -9.32 -17.68 7.89
CA THR A 415 -8.70 -16.54 8.58
C THR A 415 -7.44 -16.03 7.88
N ALA A 416 -6.91 -16.78 6.91
CA ALA A 416 -5.73 -16.38 6.14
C ALA A 416 -5.86 -14.97 5.54
N PRO A 417 -4.75 -14.22 5.46
CA PRO A 417 -4.70 -12.94 4.78
C PRO A 417 -5.29 -13.01 3.37
N LYS A 418 -6.02 -11.95 3.00
CA LYS A 418 -6.62 -11.81 1.68
C LYS A 418 -5.74 -10.93 0.81
N PHE A 419 -5.34 -11.48 -0.32
CA PHE A 419 -4.62 -10.77 -1.37
C PHE A 419 -5.62 -10.26 -2.41
N VAL A 420 -5.88 -8.95 -2.40
CA VAL A 420 -6.85 -8.34 -3.30
C VAL A 420 -6.16 -7.91 -4.58
N MET A 421 -6.63 -8.43 -5.72
CA MET A 421 -6.25 -7.91 -7.04
C MET A 421 -6.99 -6.57 -7.26
N SER A 422 -6.28 -5.44 -7.14
CA SER A 422 -6.81 -4.09 -7.36
C SER A 422 -7.04 -3.76 -8.82
#